data_AF-A0A2S8GNY8-F1
#
_entry.id   AF-A0A2S8GNY8-F1
#
_cell.length_a   1.000
_cell.length_b   1.000
_cell.length_c   1.000
_cell.angle_alpha   90.00
_cell.angle_beta   90.00
_cell.angle_gamma   90.00
#
_symmetry.space_group_name_H-M   'P 1'
#
loop_
_entity.id
_entity.type
_entity.pdbx_description
1 polymer ?
#
loop_
_entity_poly.entity_id
_entity_poly.type
_entity_poly.pdbx_seq_one_letter_code
_entity_poly.pdbx_strand_id
1 'polypeptide(L)'
;MRRISVTLHADDSSLPNLAEMELQGELVFVPFGGSNLPTWTYRFASLGKPEFFLLDHEVPPETEQRREQAEVINGRPGCRALITRKRSLENYLHPQAIQEVGQIEVAFSDFCPVGTIVAKKLYENGLHDRPWELLARRSQNRQTSRAKRWLNTTVASHMTADLIRQRDSDGEIAAWLTTIGQLAHSD
;
A
#
# COMPACT_ATOMS: atom_id res chain seq x y z
N MET A 1 5.07 -2.12 1.09
CA MET A 1 5.64 -2.39 2.43
C MET A 1 7.03 -3.01 2.38
N ARG A 2 7.25 -4.25 1.92
CA ARG A 2 8.58 -4.92 1.93
C ARG A 2 9.77 -4.05 1.46
N ARG A 3 9.64 -3.36 0.33
CA ARG A 3 10.71 -2.50 -0.22
C ARG A 3 10.95 -1.26 0.64
N ILE A 4 9.86 -0.60 1.02
CA ILE A 4 9.88 0.61 1.85
C ILE A 4 10.49 0.33 3.22
N SER A 5 10.20 -0.83 3.83
CA SER A 5 10.80 -1.19 5.12
C SER A 5 12.32 -1.38 5.02
N VAL A 6 12.82 -1.95 3.92
CA VAL A 6 14.27 -2.06 3.70
C VAL A 6 14.90 -0.68 3.60
N THR A 7 14.31 0.22 2.80
CA THR A 7 14.82 1.60 2.65
C THR A 7 14.84 2.33 3.99
N LEU A 8 13.76 2.25 4.77
CA LEU A 8 13.66 2.94 6.07
C LEU A 8 14.59 2.30 7.12
N HIS A 9 14.71 0.98 7.17
CA HIS A 9 15.62 0.29 8.09
C HIS A 9 17.09 0.65 7.82
N ALA A 10 17.47 0.84 6.54
CA ALA A 10 18.83 1.25 6.18
C ALA A 10 19.18 2.67 6.65
N ASP A 11 18.18 3.55 6.80
CA ASP A 11 18.33 4.92 7.31
C ASP A 11 18.18 4.98 8.85
N ASP A 12 17.27 4.19 9.42
CA ASP A 12 17.03 4.03 10.86
C ASP A 12 16.88 2.54 11.22
N SER A 13 17.95 1.96 11.78
CA SER A 13 18.01 0.54 12.14
C SER A 13 17.07 0.14 13.28
N SER A 14 16.40 1.10 13.94
CA SER A 14 15.37 0.80 14.95
C SER A 14 14.04 0.35 14.32
N LEU A 15 13.80 0.68 13.06
CA LEU A 15 12.62 0.24 12.32
C LEU A 15 12.80 -1.19 11.80
N PRO A 16 11.79 -2.07 11.84
CA PRO A 16 11.96 -3.45 11.43
C PRO A 16 12.14 -3.61 9.92
N ASN A 17 13.07 -4.49 9.54
CA ASN A 17 13.27 -4.92 8.16
C ASN A 17 12.31 -6.06 7.79
N LEU A 18 11.10 -5.71 7.32
CA LEU A 18 10.09 -6.73 7.02
C LEU A 18 10.49 -7.71 5.90
N ALA A 19 11.47 -7.38 5.06
CA ALA A 19 11.96 -8.31 4.04
C ALA A 19 12.78 -9.43 4.66
N GLU A 20 13.61 -9.10 5.64
CA GLU A 20 14.43 -10.06 6.38
C GLU A 20 13.57 -10.93 7.31
N MET A 21 12.65 -10.30 8.05
CA MET A 21 11.69 -11.01 8.91
C MET A 21 10.89 -12.07 8.14
N GLU A 22 10.47 -11.76 6.91
CA GLU A 22 9.77 -12.73 6.06
C GLU A 22 10.68 -13.88 5.60
N LEU A 23 11.95 -13.59 5.27
CA LEU A 23 12.93 -14.63 4.90
C LEU A 23 13.25 -15.56 6.09
N GLN A 24 13.21 -15.02 7.31
CA GLN A 24 13.40 -15.76 8.56
C GLN A 24 12.14 -16.51 9.01
N GLY A 25 11.00 -16.30 8.33
CA GLY A 25 9.72 -16.94 8.65
C GLY A 25 9.01 -16.34 9.86
N GLU A 26 9.40 -15.15 10.30
CA GLU A 26 8.77 -14.43 11.42
C GLU A 26 7.42 -13.83 11.03
N LEU A 27 7.24 -13.51 9.74
CA LEU A 27 5.98 -13.01 9.18
C LEU A 27 5.75 -13.53 7.77
N VAL A 28 4.51 -13.39 7.30
CA VAL A 28 4.13 -13.63 5.90
C VAL A 28 3.25 -12.51 5.39
N PHE A 29 3.50 -12.01 4.18
CA PHE A 29 2.62 -11.06 3.53
C PHE A 29 1.48 -11.76 2.80
N VAL A 30 0.24 -11.41 3.14
CA VAL A 30 -0.95 -11.87 2.41
C VAL A 30 -1.61 -10.68 1.70
N PRO A 31 -1.38 -10.49 0.39
CA PRO A 31 -2.05 -9.42 -0.34
C PRO A 31 -3.52 -9.77 -0.58
N PHE A 32 -4.43 -8.92 -0.12
CA PHE A 32 -5.86 -9.05 -0.40
C PHE A 32 -6.26 -8.12 -1.55
N GLY A 33 -6.78 -8.67 -2.63
CA GLY A 33 -7.32 -7.90 -3.75
C GLY A 33 -8.85 -7.91 -3.74
N GLY A 34 -9.49 -6.74 -3.60
CA GLY A 34 -10.89 -6.47 -3.96
C GLY A 34 -11.99 -7.28 -3.23
N SER A 35 -12.91 -6.56 -2.57
CA SER A 35 -14.21 -6.95 -1.97
C SER A 35 -14.28 -8.12 -0.97
N ASN A 36 -13.31 -9.03 -0.88
CA ASN A 36 -13.41 -10.23 -0.04
C ASN A 36 -12.58 -10.16 1.26
N LEU A 37 -12.26 -8.96 1.73
CA LEU A 37 -11.64 -8.74 3.05
C LEU A 37 -12.34 -9.50 4.18
N PRO A 38 -13.70 -9.53 4.29
CA PRO A 38 -14.39 -10.26 5.34
C PRO A 38 -14.16 -11.78 5.32
N THR A 39 -13.89 -12.37 4.15
CA THR A 39 -13.67 -13.82 4.07
C THR A 39 -12.28 -14.19 4.58
N TRP A 40 -11.28 -13.34 4.38
CA TRP A 40 -9.91 -13.64 4.74
C TRP A 40 -9.57 -13.34 6.20
N THR A 41 -10.20 -12.32 6.79
CA THR A 41 -9.99 -11.96 8.20
C THR A 41 -10.21 -13.14 9.13
N TYR A 42 -11.18 -14.02 8.85
CA TYR A 42 -11.44 -15.19 9.70
C TYR A 42 -10.67 -16.46 9.32
N ARG A 43 -10.10 -16.52 8.12
CA ARG A 43 -9.47 -17.77 7.62
C ARG A 43 -8.18 -18.12 8.36
N PHE A 44 -7.50 -17.11 8.91
CA PHE A 44 -6.29 -17.30 9.70
C PHE A 44 -6.52 -17.26 11.21
N ALA A 45 -7.72 -16.86 11.65
CA ALA A 45 -8.02 -16.72 13.08
C ALA A 45 -7.81 -18.03 13.86
N SER A 46 -8.06 -19.19 13.23
CA SER A 46 -7.83 -20.49 13.85
C SER A 46 -6.37 -20.88 14.00
N LEU A 47 -5.43 -20.17 13.34
CA LEU A 47 -3.99 -20.37 13.54
C LEU A 47 -3.50 -19.79 14.87
N GLY A 48 -4.27 -18.89 15.49
CA GLY A 48 -3.90 -18.25 16.75
C GLY A 48 -2.59 -17.46 16.68
N LYS A 49 -2.24 -16.95 15.50
CA LYS A 49 -1.04 -16.12 15.30
C LYS A 49 -1.40 -14.64 15.33
N PRO A 50 -0.48 -13.76 15.76
CA PRO A 50 -0.68 -12.33 15.65
C PRO A 50 -0.96 -11.91 14.20
N GLU A 51 -1.90 -10.99 14.00
CA GLU A 51 -2.31 -10.53 12.66
C GLU A 51 -2.28 -9.01 12.56
N PHE A 52 -1.65 -8.48 11.51
CA PHE A 52 -1.67 -7.06 11.18
C PHE A 52 -2.38 -6.82 9.84
N PHE A 53 -3.38 -5.95 9.86
CA PHE A 53 -4.15 -5.55 8.69
C PHE A 53 -3.91 -4.08 8.38
N LEU A 54 -3.53 -3.81 7.14
CA LEU A 54 -3.47 -2.46 6.60
C LEU A 54 -4.53 -2.32 5.52
N LEU A 55 -5.49 -1.44 5.76
CA LEU A 55 -6.60 -1.17 4.88
C LEU A 55 -6.40 0.20 4.24
N ASP A 56 -6.60 0.30 2.93
CA ASP A 56 -6.66 1.60 2.27
C ASP A 56 -7.81 2.43 2.88
N HIS A 57 -7.78 3.76 2.78
CA HIS A 57 -8.90 4.60 3.20
C HIS A 57 -10.03 4.63 2.16
N GLU A 58 -9.64 4.64 0.88
CA GLU A 58 -10.51 4.91 -0.27
C GLU A 58 -11.44 6.11 -0.06
N VAL A 59 -12.64 6.06 -0.65
CA VAL A 59 -13.70 7.06 -0.54
C VAL A 59 -14.99 6.35 -0.14
N PRO A 60 -16.00 7.05 0.39
CA PRO A 60 -17.29 6.44 0.69
C PRO A 60 -17.94 5.79 -0.54
N PRO A 61 -18.63 4.64 -0.40
CA PRO A 61 -18.93 3.93 0.86
C PRO A 61 -17.83 2.95 1.35
N GLU A 62 -16.77 2.74 0.58
CA GLU A 62 -15.71 1.77 0.94
C GLU A 62 -14.97 2.16 2.23
N THR A 63 -14.84 3.46 2.49
CA THR A 63 -14.25 3.98 3.73
C THR A 63 -14.97 3.46 4.97
N GLU A 64 -16.30 3.57 5.01
CA GLU A 64 -17.12 3.16 6.14
C GLU A 64 -17.05 1.65 6.35
N GLN A 65 -17.16 0.88 5.27
CA GLN A 65 -17.04 -0.58 5.32
C GLN A 65 -15.71 -1.04 5.90
N ARG A 66 -14.62 -0.31 5.62
CA ARG A 66 -13.30 -0.63 6.16
C ARG A 66 -13.13 -0.22 7.62
N ARG A 67 -13.80 0.86 8.05
CA ARG A 67 -13.86 1.23 9.48
C ARG A 67 -14.54 0.16 10.30
N GLU A 68 -15.73 -0.28 9.86
CA GLU A 68 -16.45 -1.38 10.50
C GLU A 68 -15.60 -2.65 10.57
N GLN A 69 -14.91 -3.00 9.48
CA GLN A 69 -14.00 -4.16 9.45
C GLN A 69 -12.82 -3.99 10.41
N ALA A 70 -12.19 -2.82 10.45
CA ALA A 70 -11.07 -2.55 11.33
C ALA A 70 -11.48 -2.66 12.81
N GLU A 71 -12.67 -2.17 13.17
CA GLU A 71 -13.23 -2.30 14.52
C GLU A 71 -13.41 -3.76 14.93
N VAL A 72 -14.02 -4.56 14.05
CA VAL A 72 -14.20 -6.00 14.28
C VAL A 72 -12.87 -6.72 14.48
N ILE A 73 -11.87 -6.44 13.63
CA ILE A 73 -10.54 -7.06 13.73
C ILE A 73 -9.82 -6.65 15.02
N ASN A 74 -9.87 -5.36 15.39
CA ASN A 74 -9.23 -4.83 16.59
C ASN A 74 -9.87 -5.34 17.89
N GLY A 75 -11.09 -5.87 17.84
CA GLY A 75 -11.71 -6.57 18.97
C GLY A 75 -11.14 -7.96 19.25
N ARG A 76 -10.26 -8.49 18.39
CA ARG A 76 -9.68 -9.84 18.53
C ARG A 76 -8.31 -9.78 19.22
N PRO A 77 -8.01 -10.72 20.13
CA PRO A 77 -6.68 -10.84 20.73
C PRO A 77 -5.58 -11.01 19.68
N GLY A 78 -4.43 -10.35 19.89
CA GLY A 78 -3.27 -10.45 18.99
C GLY A 78 -3.47 -9.85 17.60
N CYS A 79 -4.58 -9.15 17.34
CA CYS A 79 -4.89 -8.59 16.04
C CYS A 79 -4.84 -7.06 16.06
N ARG A 80 -4.32 -6.46 14.99
CA ARG A 80 -4.38 -5.02 14.76
C ARG A 80 -4.81 -4.72 13.33
N ALA A 81 -5.78 -3.85 13.17
CA ALA A 81 -6.17 -3.26 11.89
C ALA A 81 -6.01 -1.74 11.92
N LEU A 82 -5.33 -1.21 10.90
CA LEU A 82 -5.16 0.21 10.66
C LEU A 82 -5.71 0.57 9.28
N ILE A 83 -6.24 1.79 9.17
CA ILE A 83 -6.66 2.38 7.91
C ILE A 83 -5.67 3.48 7.58
N THR A 84 -5.18 3.52 6.35
CA THR A 84 -4.26 4.56 5.89
C THR A 84 -4.88 5.95 6.07
N ARG A 85 -4.10 6.98 6.45
CA ARG A 85 -4.61 8.37 6.44
C ARG A 85 -4.83 8.90 5.03
N LYS A 86 -4.00 8.46 4.09
CA LYS A 86 -4.16 8.77 2.67
C LYS A 86 -5.09 7.77 2.01
N ARG A 87 -5.55 8.07 0.79
CA ARG A 87 -6.51 7.24 0.08
C ARG A 87 -6.07 5.77 -0.07
N SER A 88 -4.83 5.52 -0.48
CA SER A 88 -4.27 4.16 -0.59
C SER A 88 -2.75 4.17 -0.44
N LEU A 89 -2.15 2.98 -0.39
CA LEU A 89 -0.68 2.82 -0.39
C LEU A 89 0.03 3.56 -1.54
N GLU A 90 -0.58 3.64 -2.72
CA GLU A 90 0.00 4.37 -3.85
C GLU A 90 0.18 5.87 -3.55
N ASN A 91 -0.63 6.44 -2.66
CA ASN A 91 -0.54 7.85 -2.26
C ASN A 91 0.69 8.14 -1.40
N TYR A 92 1.42 7.14 -0.90
CA TYR A 92 2.67 7.32 -0.17
C TYR A 92 3.91 7.30 -1.07
N LEU A 93 3.75 7.04 -2.37
CA LEU A 93 4.86 7.15 -3.33
C LEU A 93 5.06 8.62 -3.72
N HIS A 94 6.31 9.03 -3.78
CA HIS A 94 6.67 10.40 -4.12
C HIS A 94 6.60 10.61 -5.63
N PRO A 95 6.02 11.72 -6.13
CA PRO A 95 5.96 12.03 -7.56
C PRO A 95 7.31 11.98 -8.28
N GLN A 96 8.38 12.41 -7.62
CA GLN A 96 9.74 12.34 -8.17
C GLN A 96 10.15 10.90 -8.53
N ALA A 97 9.93 9.92 -7.65
CA ALA A 97 10.25 8.52 -7.95
C ALA A 97 9.40 7.98 -9.11
N ILE A 98 8.14 8.43 -9.24
CA ILE A 98 7.28 8.08 -10.38
C ILE A 98 7.84 8.67 -11.68
N GLN A 99 8.29 9.93 -11.65
CA GLN A 99 8.87 10.61 -12.80
C GLN A 99 10.17 9.97 -13.25
N GLU A 100 11.08 9.67 -12.33
CA GLU A 100 12.38 9.05 -12.62
C GLU A 100 12.21 7.71 -13.34
N VAL A 101 11.30 6.86 -12.87
CA VAL A 101 11.10 5.51 -13.43
C VAL A 101 10.17 5.51 -14.64
N GLY A 102 9.08 6.28 -14.56
CA GLY A 102 7.99 6.27 -15.54
C GLY A 102 8.16 7.26 -16.68
N GLN A 103 9.10 8.21 -16.55
CA GLN A 103 9.30 9.32 -17.48
C GLN A 103 7.98 10.08 -17.74
N ILE A 104 7.17 10.22 -16.69
CA ILE A 104 5.89 10.93 -16.70
C ILE A 104 5.81 11.88 -15.51
N GLU A 105 5.28 13.08 -15.74
CA GLU A 105 5.02 14.02 -14.67
C GLU A 105 3.60 13.83 -14.12
N VAL A 106 3.50 13.71 -12.79
CA VAL A 106 2.23 13.51 -12.08
C VAL A 106 2.16 14.45 -10.89
N ALA A 107 0.99 15.04 -10.69
CA ALA A 107 0.64 15.79 -9.48
C ALA A 107 -0.64 15.20 -8.90
N PHE A 108 -0.66 14.97 -7.60
CA PHE A 108 -1.80 14.40 -6.91
C PHE A 108 -1.78 14.77 -5.41
N SER A 109 -2.96 14.92 -4.83
CA SER A 109 -3.13 15.09 -3.39
C SER A 109 -3.25 13.74 -2.68
N ASP A 110 -3.34 13.77 -1.36
CA ASP A 110 -3.44 12.58 -0.51
C ASP A 110 -4.70 11.74 -0.76
N PHE A 111 -5.72 12.31 -1.42
CA PHE A 111 -6.98 11.62 -1.74
C PHE A 111 -7.25 11.37 -3.22
N CYS A 112 -6.30 11.73 -4.09
CA CYS A 112 -6.41 11.43 -5.51
C CYS A 112 -6.28 9.92 -5.80
N PRO A 113 -6.94 9.40 -6.86
CA PRO A 113 -6.77 8.01 -7.30
C PRO A 113 -5.43 7.82 -8.03
N VAL A 114 -4.31 7.79 -7.29
CA VAL A 114 -2.95 7.78 -7.86
C VAL A 114 -2.76 6.65 -8.88
N GLY A 115 -3.23 5.45 -8.58
CA GLY A 115 -3.16 4.32 -9.52
C GLY A 115 -3.83 4.61 -10.87
N THR A 116 -4.98 5.30 -10.88
CA THR A 116 -5.69 5.67 -12.13
C THR A 116 -5.01 6.84 -12.82
N ILE A 117 -4.55 7.86 -12.08
CA ILE A 117 -3.83 9.01 -12.63
C ILE A 117 -2.57 8.54 -13.36
N VAL A 118 -1.77 7.69 -12.70
CA VAL A 118 -0.55 7.12 -13.26
C VAL A 118 -0.88 6.23 -14.46
N ALA A 119 -1.90 5.38 -14.39
CA ALA A 119 -2.30 4.54 -15.52
C ALA A 119 -2.70 5.35 -16.75
N LYS A 120 -3.46 6.44 -16.55
CA LYS A 120 -3.85 7.36 -17.61
C LYS A 120 -2.62 8.03 -18.21
N LYS A 121 -1.71 8.58 -17.38
CA LYS A 121 -0.49 9.23 -17.86
C LYS A 121 0.45 8.29 -18.62
N LEU A 122 0.65 7.07 -18.12
CA LEU A 122 1.43 6.05 -18.81
C LEU A 122 0.82 5.66 -20.15
N TYR A 123 -0.51 5.56 -20.21
CA TYR A 123 -1.22 5.31 -21.47
C TYR A 123 -1.04 6.49 -22.42
N GLU A 124 -1.31 7.72 -22.00
CA GLU A 124 -1.18 8.92 -22.85
C GLU A 124 0.25 9.18 -23.34
N ASN A 125 1.27 8.70 -22.61
CA ASN A 125 2.67 8.79 -23.05
C ASN A 125 3.04 7.78 -24.15
N GLY A 126 2.16 6.80 -24.43
CA GLY A 126 2.32 5.82 -25.50
C GLY A 126 1.65 6.23 -26.81
N LEU A 127 1.96 5.50 -27.88
CA LEU A 127 1.26 5.62 -29.17
C LEU A 127 -0.05 4.82 -29.14
N HIS A 128 -1.18 5.51 -29.10
CA HIS A 128 -2.50 4.89 -29.11
C HIS A 128 -3.48 5.63 -30.02
N ASP A 129 -4.28 4.87 -30.76
CA ASP A 129 -5.29 5.40 -31.69
C ASP A 129 -6.59 5.83 -30.99
N ARG A 130 -6.66 5.70 -29.66
CA ARG A 130 -7.86 5.99 -28.88
C ARG A 130 -7.53 6.72 -27.58
N PRO A 131 -8.21 7.85 -27.27
CA PRO A 131 -8.13 8.50 -25.97
C PRO A 131 -8.52 7.59 -24.81
N TRP A 132 -7.94 7.84 -23.63
CA TRP A 132 -8.19 7.06 -22.41
C TRP A 132 -9.68 7.01 -22.05
N GLU A 133 -10.39 8.12 -22.19
CA GLU A 133 -11.80 8.30 -21.84
C GLU A 133 -12.72 7.40 -22.68
N LEU A 134 -12.29 7.04 -23.89
CA LEU A 134 -13.05 6.19 -24.80
C LEU A 134 -12.70 4.70 -24.66
N LEU A 135 -11.80 4.34 -23.73
CA LEU A 135 -11.55 2.95 -23.39
C LEU A 135 -12.73 2.35 -22.62
N ALA A 136 -13.04 1.09 -22.90
CA ALA A 136 -13.99 0.34 -22.08
C ALA A 136 -13.52 0.30 -20.61
N ARG A 137 -14.46 0.40 -19.66
CA ARG A 137 -14.16 0.39 -18.21
C ARG A 137 -13.29 -0.79 -17.77
N ARG A 138 -13.52 -1.98 -18.34
CA ARG A 138 -12.68 -3.18 -18.08
C ARG A 138 -11.22 -2.97 -18.51
N SER A 139 -10.99 -2.23 -19.60
CA SER A 139 -9.65 -1.90 -20.08
C SER A 139 -8.97 -0.88 -19.17
N GLN A 140 -9.67 0.19 -18.79
CA GLN A 140 -9.16 1.17 -17.82
C GLN A 140 -8.79 0.50 -16.51
N ASN A 141 -9.66 -0.35 -15.96
CA ASN A 141 -9.39 -1.10 -14.73
C ASN A 141 -8.15 -1.99 -14.86
N ARG A 142 -8.00 -2.71 -15.97
CA ARG A 142 -6.81 -3.55 -16.22
C ARG A 142 -5.54 -2.70 -16.25
N GLN A 143 -5.57 -1.56 -16.91
CA GLN A 143 -4.43 -0.64 -16.96
C GLN A 143 -4.11 -0.05 -15.58
N THR A 144 -5.13 0.34 -14.80
CA THR A 144 -4.98 0.77 -13.40
C THR A 144 -4.35 -0.31 -12.53
N SER A 145 -4.79 -1.58 -12.62
CA SER A 145 -4.17 -2.67 -11.87
C SER A 145 -2.71 -2.91 -12.26
N ARG A 146 -2.36 -2.76 -13.55
CA ARG A 146 -0.97 -2.84 -14.02
C ARG A 146 -0.12 -1.69 -13.46
N ALA A 147 -0.63 -0.47 -13.51
CA ALA A 147 0.04 0.70 -12.94
C ALA A 147 0.24 0.56 -11.43
N LYS A 148 -0.79 0.11 -10.67
CA LYS A 148 -0.66 -0.17 -9.24
C LYS A 148 0.43 -1.21 -8.94
N ARG A 149 0.51 -2.30 -9.74
CA ARG A 149 1.58 -3.29 -9.57
C ARG A 149 2.95 -2.68 -9.82
N TRP A 150 3.10 -1.90 -10.89
CA TRP A 150 4.35 -1.21 -11.21
C TRP A 150 4.75 -0.19 -10.13
N LEU A 151 3.79 0.59 -9.61
CA LEU A 151 3.98 1.50 -8.48
C LEU A 151 4.52 0.77 -7.24
N ASN A 152 3.86 -0.32 -6.83
CA ASN A 152 4.22 -1.09 -5.64
C ASN A 152 5.50 -1.93 -5.79
N THR A 153 6.06 -2.01 -7.00
CA THR A 153 7.28 -2.78 -7.28
C THR A 153 8.41 -1.87 -7.72
N THR A 154 8.38 -1.40 -8.97
CA THR A 154 9.44 -0.61 -9.55
C THR A 154 9.56 0.75 -8.86
N VAL A 155 8.49 1.54 -8.78
CA VAL A 155 8.58 2.88 -8.16
C VAL A 155 8.94 2.79 -6.67
N ALA A 156 8.32 1.86 -5.93
CA ALA A 156 8.66 1.64 -4.53
C ALA A 156 10.14 1.28 -4.29
N SER A 157 10.81 0.65 -5.26
CA SER A 157 12.26 0.36 -5.20
C SER A 157 13.14 1.58 -5.44
N HIS A 158 12.61 2.67 -6.01
CA HIS A 158 13.31 3.94 -6.22
C HIS A 158 12.99 4.99 -5.15
N MET A 159 12.16 4.66 -4.16
CA MET A 159 11.92 5.53 -3.02
C MET A 159 13.15 5.55 -2.11
N THR A 160 13.58 6.76 -1.72
CA THR A 160 14.59 6.99 -0.67
C THR A 160 13.92 7.35 0.66
N ALA A 161 14.66 7.27 1.77
CA ALA A 161 14.15 7.68 3.08
C ALA A 161 13.66 9.14 3.08
N ASP A 162 14.37 10.04 2.39
CA ASP A 162 13.96 11.45 2.27
C ASP A 162 12.68 11.62 1.47
N LEU A 163 12.53 10.92 0.34
CA LEU A 163 11.30 10.96 -0.45
C LEU A 163 10.11 10.40 0.34
N ILE A 164 10.34 9.37 1.16
CA ILE A 164 9.34 8.81 2.05
C ILE A 164 8.96 9.83 3.13
N ARG A 165 9.93 10.42 3.83
CA ARG A 165 9.69 11.45 4.87
C ARG A 165 8.96 12.69 4.33
N GLN A 166 9.32 13.14 3.13
CA GLN A 166 8.62 14.26 2.47
C GLN A 166 7.17 13.90 2.16
N ARG A 167 6.91 12.67 1.72
CA ARG A 167 5.54 12.23 1.39
C ARG A 167 4.73 11.88 2.64
N ASP A 168 5.36 11.37 3.69
CA ASP A 168 4.76 10.90 4.93
C ASP A 168 5.38 11.63 6.13
N SER A 169 5.16 12.94 6.21
CA SER A 169 5.71 13.81 7.25
C SER A 169 5.26 13.44 8.66
N ASP A 170 4.11 12.78 8.77
CA ASP A 170 3.56 12.31 10.04
C ASP A 170 4.16 10.98 10.51
N GLY A 171 4.99 10.34 9.68
CA GLY A 171 5.65 9.07 10.01
C GLY A 171 4.69 7.88 10.15
N GLU A 172 3.60 7.87 9.40
CA GLU A 172 2.58 6.82 9.49
C GLU A 172 3.12 5.44 9.08
N ILE A 173 3.96 5.39 8.04
CA ILE A 173 4.62 4.16 7.59
C ILE A 173 5.51 3.61 8.70
N ALA A 174 6.33 4.47 9.31
CA ALA A 174 7.21 4.07 10.41
C ALA A 174 6.40 3.50 11.58
N ALA A 175 5.27 4.14 11.93
CA ALA A 175 4.36 3.62 12.96
C ALA A 175 3.78 2.24 12.60
N TRP A 176 3.43 1.98 11.34
CA TRP A 176 3.01 0.65 10.89
C TRP A 176 4.13 -0.38 11.04
N LEU A 177 5.35 -0.05 10.62
CA LEU A 177 6.49 -0.95 10.73
C LEU A 177 6.73 -1.33 12.19
N THR A 178 6.83 -0.35 13.09
CA THR A 178 7.00 -0.58 14.53
C THR A 178 5.90 -1.46 15.11
N THR A 179 4.64 -1.23 14.70
CA THR A 179 3.50 -2.05 15.15
C THR A 179 3.63 -3.51 14.69
N ILE A 180 4.04 -3.74 13.44
CA ILE A 180 4.28 -5.09 12.90
C ILE A 180 5.42 -5.76 13.69
N GLY A 181 6.51 -5.05 13.94
CA GLY A 181 7.64 -5.56 14.73
C GLY A 181 7.23 -5.96 16.15
N GLN A 182 6.42 -5.13 16.82
CA GLN A 182 5.90 -5.45 18.15
C GLN A 182 5.02 -6.71 18.14
N LEU A 183 4.11 -6.82 17.18
CA LEU A 183 3.22 -7.99 17.06
C LEU A 183 3.99 -9.29 16.78
N ALA A 184 5.07 -9.23 15.99
CA ALA A 184 5.89 -10.40 15.68
C ALA A 184 6.63 -10.97 16.91
N HIS A 185 6.89 -10.13 17.92
CA HIS A 185 7.59 -10.51 19.15
C HIS A 185 6.66 -10.58 20.38
N SER A 186 5.34 -10.53 20.16
CA SER A 186 4.35 -10.69 21.22
C SER A 186 4.08 -12.18 21.42
N ASP A 187 4.68 -12.78 22.46
CA ASP A 187 4.40 -14.16 22.91
C ASP A 187 3.04 -14.28 23.61
#